data_AF-G8SJ32-F1
#
_entry.id   AF-G8SJ32-F1
#
_cell.length_a   1.000
_cell.length_b   1.000
_cell.length_c   1.000
_cell.angle_alpha   90.00
_cell.angle_beta   90.00
_cell.angle_gamma   90.00
#
_symmetry.space_group_name_H-M   'P 1'
#
loop_
_entity.id
_entity.type
_entity.pdbx_description
1 polymer ?
#
loop_
_entity_poly.entity_id
_entity_poly.type
_entity_poly.pdbx_seq_one_letter_code
_entity_poly.pdbx_strand_id
1 'polypeptide(L)'
;MQRAVVHQASARELSDSLRLVGAREIAIRLGLSRQRIQQLADRDDFPAPFQELKMGRVWWAHQVEEWIREWHAGKLPEPPMKEETVEDFARLLAERTADQLAERAEVFLDDDLIAVLAQWMRVFLDANGITPTHRLLNQHHR
;
A
#
# COMPACT_ATOMS: atom_id res chain seq x y z
N MET A 1 0.37 -0.01 -45.93
CA MET A 1 1.15 0.28 -44.71
C MET A 1 0.34 -0.08 -43.45
N GLN A 2 0.11 -1.36 -43.13
CA GLN A 2 -0.71 -1.77 -41.97
C GLN A 2 -0.09 -2.88 -41.09
N ARG A 3 1.24 -3.11 -41.19
CA ARG A 3 1.90 -4.23 -40.50
C ARG A 3 2.57 -3.86 -39.16
N ALA A 4 2.59 -2.59 -38.78
CA ALA A 4 3.33 -2.11 -37.60
C ALA A 4 2.51 -2.09 -36.29
N VAL A 5 1.19 -1.96 -36.34
CA VAL A 5 0.34 -1.80 -35.15
C VAL A 5 0.20 -3.11 -34.35
N VAL A 6 0.10 -4.25 -35.02
CA VAL A 6 -0.05 -5.56 -34.38
C VAL A 6 1.20 -5.96 -33.59
N HIS A 7 2.40 -5.56 -34.03
CA HIS A 7 3.64 -5.83 -33.29
C HIS A 7 3.79 -4.96 -32.03
N GLN A 8 3.31 -3.71 -32.04
CA GLN A 8 3.45 -2.83 -30.89
C GLN A 8 2.47 -3.18 -29.75
N ALA A 9 1.25 -3.65 -30.09
CA ALA A 9 0.28 -4.09 -29.09
C ALA A 9 0.76 -5.33 -28.31
N SER A 10 1.28 -6.35 -29.01
CA SER A 10 1.82 -7.56 -28.36
C SER A 10 3.04 -7.27 -27.49
N ALA A 11 3.89 -6.32 -27.86
CA ALA A 11 5.04 -5.93 -27.05
C ALA A 11 4.61 -5.26 -25.72
N ARG A 12 3.54 -4.46 -25.74
CA ARG A 12 2.98 -3.85 -24.53
C ARG A 12 2.34 -4.89 -23.60
N GLU A 13 1.53 -5.80 -24.13
CA GLU A 13 0.90 -6.86 -23.33
C GLU A 13 1.93 -7.78 -22.67
N LEU A 14 2.98 -8.13 -23.42
CA LEU A 14 4.11 -8.90 -22.87
C LEU A 14 4.87 -8.11 -21.79
N SER A 15 5.08 -6.82 -22.02
CA SER A 15 5.73 -5.93 -21.04
C SER A 15 4.92 -5.80 -19.75
N ASP A 16 3.60 -5.66 -19.83
CA ASP A 16 2.73 -5.56 -18.65
C ASP A 16 2.68 -6.88 -17.88
N SER A 17 2.66 -8.01 -18.59
CA SER A 17 2.70 -9.34 -17.98
C SER A 17 4.02 -9.62 -17.26
N LEU A 18 5.15 -9.13 -17.81
CA LEU A 18 6.50 -9.30 -17.26
C LEU A 18 6.90 -8.25 -16.21
N ARG A 19 6.00 -7.32 -15.88
CA ARG A 19 6.32 -6.26 -14.92
C ARG A 19 6.29 -6.79 -13.48
N LEU A 20 7.32 -6.46 -12.72
CA LEU A 20 7.41 -6.76 -11.29
C LEU A 20 7.16 -5.51 -10.44
N VAL A 21 6.60 -5.73 -9.24
CA VAL A 21 6.38 -4.68 -8.23
C VAL A 21 6.87 -5.17 -6.87
N GLY A 22 7.39 -4.26 -6.06
CA GLY A 22 7.70 -4.50 -4.66
C GLY A 22 6.65 -3.90 -3.74
N ALA A 23 6.85 -4.05 -2.43
CA ALA A 23 5.86 -3.64 -1.45
C ALA A 23 5.63 -2.12 -1.42
N ARG A 24 6.61 -1.30 -1.82
CA ARG A 24 6.46 0.15 -1.88
C ARG A 24 5.57 0.58 -3.06
N GLU A 25 5.75 -0.03 -4.22
CA GLU A 25 4.91 0.25 -5.39
C GLU A 25 3.44 -0.15 -5.13
N ILE A 26 3.23 -1.26 -4.42
CA ILE A 26 1.90 -1.71 -4.00
C ILE A 26 1.30 -0.74 -2.96
N ALA A 27 2.10 -0.31 -1.99
CA ALA A 27 1.70 0.64 -0.95
C ALA A 27 1.20 1.96 -1.54
N ILE A 28 1.92 2.52 -2.51
CA ILE A 28 1.54 3.76 -3.21
C ILE A 28 0.19 3.59 -3.91
N ARG A 29 -0.04 2.45 -4.58
CA ARG A 29 -1.29 2.18 -5.31
C ARG A 29 -2.50 2.10 -4.39
N LEU A 30 -2.33 1.55 -3.21
CA LEU A 30 -3.41 1.33 -2.24
C LEU A 30 -3.56 2.50 -1.25
N GLY A 31 -2.66 3.48 -1.30
CA GLY A 31 -2.58 4.51 -0.28
C GLY A 31 -2.34 3.93 1.12
N LEU A 32 -1.51 2.91 1.23
CA LEU A 32 -1.13 2.25 2.49
C LEU A 32 0.36 2.44 2.77
N SER A 33 0.83 2.06 3.96
CA SER A 33 2.27 1.98 4.23
C SER A 33 2.85 0.68 3.69
N ARG A 34 4.18 0.67 3.49
CA ARG A 34 4.91 -0.56 3.12
C ARG A 34 4.76 -1.66 4.18
N GLN A 35 4.74 -1.31 5.47
CA GLN A 35 4.55 -2.27 6.56
C GLN A 35 3.17 -2.96 6.44
N ARG A 36 2.12 -2.18 6.14
CA ARG A 36 0.79 -2.74 5.92
C ARG A 36 0.76 -3.73 4.76
N ILE A 37 1.48 -3.45 3.68
CA ILE A 37 1.58 -4.41 2.56
C ILE A 37 2.27 -5.71 2.99
N GLN A 38 3.28 -5.65 3.85
CA GLN A 38 3.92 -6.89 4.34
C GLN A 38 2.95 -7.74 5.16
N GLN A 39 2.12 -7.12 6.01
CA GLN A 39 1.09 -7.84 6.74
C GLN A 39 0.03 -8.45 5.82
N LEU A 40 -0.38 -7.72 4.78
CA LEU A 40 -1.31 -8.23 3.78
C LEU A 40 -0.70 -9.42 3.01
N ALA A 41 0.58 -9.34 2.70
CA ALA A 41 1.31 -10.40 1.99
C ALA A 41 1.48 -11.70 2.78
N ASP A 42 1.18 -11.70 4.08
CA ASP A 42 1.16 -12.90 4.91
C ASP A 42 -0.21 -13.59 4.94
N ARG A 43 -1.20 -13.06 4.21
CA ARG A 43 -2.54 -13.64 4.09
C ARG A 43 -2.62 -14.61 2.92
N ASP A 44 -3.49 -15.61 3.08
CA ASP A 44 -3.74 -16.63 2.05
C ASP A 44 -4.42 -16.09 0.78
N ASP A 45 -5.15 -14.98 0.90
CA ASP A 45 -5.85 -14.34 -0.22
C ASP A 45 -4.99 -13.30 -0.96
N PHE A 46 -3.79 -12.99 -0.47
CA PHE A 46 -2.87 -12.08 -1.14
C PHE A 46 -2.03 -12.82 -2.19
N PRO A 47 -1.67 -12.20 -3.33
CA PRO A 47 -0.85 -12.85 -4.35
C PRO A 47 0.46 -13.41 -3.78
N ALA A 48 0.74 -14.66 -4.11
CA ALA A 48 2.02 -15.28 -3.77
C ALA A 48 3.18 -14.48 -4.38
N PRO A 49 4.29 -14.27 -3.64
CA PRO A 49 5.44 -13.57 -4.18
C PRO A 49 6.05 -14.37 -5.35
N PHE A 50 6.43 -13.66 -6.40
CA PHE A 50 7.20 -14.25 -7.50
C PHE A 50 8.59 -14.67 -7.00
N GLN A 51 9.21 -13.82 -6.18
CA GLN A 51 10.52 -14.08 -5.59
C GLN A 51 10.68 -13.33 -4.26
N GLU A 52 11.41 -13.93 -3.34
CA GLU A 52 11.90 -13.27 -2.13
C GLU A 52 13.36 -12.88 -2.32
N LEU A 53 13.65 -11.57 -2.26
CA LEU A 53 14.99 -11.00 -2.35
C LEU A 53 15.46 -10.54 -0.98
N LYS A 54 16.76 -10.30 -0.80
CA LYS A 54 17.30 -9.67 0.42
C LYS A 54 16.66 -8.32 0.74
N MET A 55 16.21 -7.59 -0.28
CA MET A 55 15.54 -6.29 -0.16
C MET A 55 14.03 -6.41 0.14
N GLY A 56 13.47 -7.61 0.03
CA GLY A 56 12.06 -7.91 0.24
C GLY A 56 11.43 -8.77 -0.86
N ARG A 57 10.14 -9.05 -0.69
CA ARG A 57 9.30 -9.78 -1.65
C ARG A 57 8.99 -8.93 -2.89
N VAL A 58 8.94 -9.58 -4.05
CA VAL A 58 8.48 -9.01 -5.33
C VAL A 58 7.37 -9.86 -5.94
N TRP A 59 6.44 -9.21 -6.63
CA TRP A 59 5.25 -9.83 -7.22
C TRP A 59 5.11 -9.48 -8.69
N TRP A 60 4.38 -10.33 -9.41
CA TRP A 60 3.87 -9.96 -10.71
C TRP A 60 2.86 -8.83 -10.60
N ALA A 61 3.07 -7.77 -11.38
CA ALA A 61 2.21 -6.62 -11.45
C ALA A 61 0.73 -6.98 -11.69
N HIS A 62 0.48 -7.87 -12.65
CA HIS A 62 -0.87 -8.22 -13.09
C HIS A 62 -1.66 -8.96 -11.99
N GLN A 63 -1.02 -9.84 -11.22
CA GLN A 63 -1.68 -10.57 -10.12
C GLN A 63 -2.08 -9.62 -8.99
N VAL A 64 -1.19 -8.67 -8.66
CA VAL A 64 -1.50 -7.63 -7.69
C VAL A 64 -2.65 -6.75 -8.18
N GLU A 65 -2.65 -6.33 -9.44
CA GLU A 65 -3.72 -5.48 -9.98
C GLU A 65 -5.07 -6.18 -10.02
N GLU A 66 -5.09 -7.48 -10.31
CA GLU A 66 -6.31 -8.30 -10.22
C GLU A 66 -6.81 -8.37 -8.78
N TRP A 67 -5.93 -8.67 -7.82
CA TRP A 67 -6.25 -8.68 -6.41
C TRP A 67 -6.80 -7.33 -5.92
N ILE A 68 -6.17 -6.21 -6.28
CA ILE A 68 -6.64 -4.86 -5.94
C ILE A 68 -8.05 -4.61 -6.48
N ARG A 69 -8.33 -5.06 -7.71
CA ARG A 69 -9.63 -4.91 -8.34
C ARG A 69 -10.71 -5.70 -7.61
N GLU A 70 -10.42 -6.94 -7.22
CA GLU A 70 -11.32 -7.77 -6.43
C GLU A 70 -11.56 -7.22 -5.04
N TRP A 71 -10.51 -6.67 -4.42
CA TRP A 71 -10.61 -6.01 -3.13
C TRP A 71 -11.51 -4.77 -3.19
N HIS A 72 -11.30 -3.88 -4.16
CA HIS A 72 -12.17 -2.70 -4.34
C HIS A 72 -13.61 -3.06 -4.73
N ALA A 73 -13.82 -4.20 -5.39
CA ALA A 73 -15.15 -4.72 -5.68
C ALA A 73 -15.84 -5.38 -4.47
N GLY A 74 -15.17 -5.45 -3.32
CA GLY A 74 -15.69 -6.07 -2.09
C GLY A 74 -15.82 -7.60 -2.18
N LYS A 75 -15.15 -8.25 -3.14
CA LYS A 75 -15.22 -9.71 -3.34
C LYS A 75 -14.32 -10.46 -2.37
N LEU A 76 -13.20 -9.85 -2.01
CA LEU A 76 -12.28 -10.39 -1.01
C LEU A 76 -12.74 -9.91 0.37
N PRO A 77 -12.69 -10.78 1.39
CA PRO A 77 -13.02 -10.38 2.74
C PRO A 77 -12.10 -9.21 3.12
N GLU A 78 -12.69 -8.13 3.64
CA GLU A 78 -11.88 -7.09 4.28
C GLU A 78 -10.92 -7.80 5.24
N PRO A 79 -9.64 -7.41 5.24
CA PRO A 79 -8.70 -8.08 6.07
C PRO A 79 -9.21 -8.19 7.50
N PRO A 80 -9.28 -9.38 8.13
CA PRO A 80 -9.29 -9.43 9.58
C PRO A 80 -8.12 -8.58 10.04
N MET A 81 -8.41 -7.36 10.46
CA MET A 81 -7.52 -6.62 11.32
C MET A 81 -7.32 -7.58 12.49
N LYS A 82 -6.12 -8.15 12.64
CA LYS A 82 -5.76 -8.79 13.91
C LYS A 82 -5.84 -7.67 14.92
N GLU A 83 -7.01 -7.47 15.53
CA GLU A 83 -7.34 -6.38 16.45
C GLU A 83 -6.43 -5.17 16.23
N GLU A 84 -6.46 -4.56 15.04
CA GLU A 84 -5.61 -3.38 14.81
C GLU A 84 -6.16 -2.31 15.71
N THR A 85 -5.40 -2.07 16.76
CA THR A 85 -5.74 -1.12 17.79
C THR A 85 -5.70 0.28 17.20
N VAL A 86 -6.29 1.25 17.91
CA VAL A 86 -6.11 2.67 17.56
C VAL A 86 -4.61 3.02 17.53
N GLU A 87 -3.77 2.31 18.29
CA GLU A 87 -2.32 2.43 18.23
C GLU A 87 -1.72 2.05 16.88
N ASP A 88 -2.13 0.93 16.30
CA ASP A 88 -1.62 0.46 15.01
C ASP A 88 -2.00 1.44 13.90
N PHE A 89 -3.22 1.99 13.95
CA PHE A 89 -3.69 3.00 13.01
C PHE A 89 -2.97 4.35 13.17
N ALA A 90 -2.76 4.81 14.41
CA ALA A 90 -2.04 6.05 14.69
C ALA A 90 -0.56 5.96 14.26
N ARG A 91 0.08 4.81 14.51
CA ARG A 91 1.43 4.51 14.04
C ARG A 91 1.50 4.48 12.52
N LEU A 92 0.55 3.81 11.87
CA LEU A 92 0.46 3.74 10.41
C LEU A 92 0.39 5.13 9.76
N LEU A 93 -0.41 6.02 10.35
CA LEU A 93 -0.53 7.38 9.85
C LEU A 93 0.74 8.20 10.10
N ALA A 94 1.38 8.04 11.27
CA ALA A 94 2.64 8.71 11.58
C ALA A 94 3.78 8.28 10.65
N GLU A 95 3.90 6.98 10.37
CA GLU A 95 4.85 6.44 9.40
C GLU A 95 4.61 7.04 8.00
N ARG A 96 3.34 7.13 7.56
CA ARG A 96 3.00 7.75 6.28
C ARG A 96 3.39 9.22 6.23
N THR A 97 3.16 9.96 7.31
CA THR A 97 3.56 11.38 7.41
C THR A 97 5.08 11.51 7.39
N ALA A 98 5.80 10.64 8.09
CA ALA A 98 7.27 10.62 8.07
C ALA A 98 7.81 10.35 6.66
N ASP A 99 7.30 9.33 5.95
CA ASP A 99 7.70 9.04 4.57
C ASP A 99 7.44 10.23 3.63
N GLN A 100 6.27 10.89 3.76
CA GLN A 100 5.94 12.08 2.96
C GLN A 100 6.80 13.30 3.29
N LEU A 101 7.26 13.44 4.53
CA LEU A 101 8.15 14.50 4.96
C LEU A 101 9.60 14.24 4.51
N ALA A 102 10.06 12.99 4.58
CA ALA A 102 11.37 12.57 4.09
C ALA A 102 11.53 12.82 2.57
N GLU A 103 10.45 12.68 1.81
CA GLU A 103 10.42 12.99 0.37
C GLU A 103 10.45 14.50 0.07
N ARG A 104 10.12 15.37 1.04
CA ARG A 104 9.94 16.83 0.83
C ARG A 104 11.01 17.73 1.46
N ALA A 105 11.82 17.26 2.41
CA ALA A 105 12.83 18.12 3.05
C ALA A 105 14.00 17.34 3.67
N GLU A 106 15.18 17.97 3.73
CA GLU A 106 16.42 17.58 4.40
C GLU A 106 16.26 17.42 5.93
N VAL A 107 15.38 16.52 6.39
CA VAL A 107 15.19 16.23 7.82
C VAL A 107 15.37 14.74 8.05
N PHE A 108 16.36 14.42 8.89
CA PHE A 108 16.61 13.06 9.35
C PHE A 108 15.50 12.70 10.35
N LEU A 109 14.57 11.83 9.95
CA LEU A 109 13.52 11.29 10.82
C LEU A 109 14.10 10.10 11.58
N ASP A 110 14.20 10.21 12.89
CA ASP A 110 14.53 9.10 13.78
C ASP A 110 13.27 8.49 14.40
N ASP A 111 13.43 7.34 15.07
CA ASP A 111 12.33 6.61 15.71
C ASP A 111 11.59 7.44 16.78
N ASP A 112 12.28 8.41 17.40
CA ASP A 112 11.69 9.30 18.41
C ASP A 112 10.67 10.26 17.81
N LEU A 113 10.95 10.82 16.62
CA LEU A 113 10.00 11.70 15.93
C LEU A 113 8.76 10.94 15.44
N ILE A 114 8.92 9.69 14.98
CA ILE A 114 7.80 8.82 14.59
C ILE A 114 6.89 8.54 15.81
N ALA A 115 7.49 8.27 16.97
CA ALA A 115 6.75 8.03 18.21
C ALA A 115 5.96 9.28 18.67
N VAL A 116 6.57 10.47 18.58
CA VAL A 116 5.91 11.74 18.92
C VAL A 116 4.73 12.03 17.98
N LEU A 117 4.90 11.82 16.68
CA LEU A 117 3.84 11.98 15.70
C LEU A 117 2.70 10.98 15.93
N ALA A 118 3.01 9.71 16.19
CA ALA A 118 2.00 8.69 16.50
C ALA A 118 1.18 9.05 17.74
N GLN A 119 1.82 9.55 18.80
CA GLN A 119 1.14 9.99 20.00
C GLN A 119 0.21 11.19 19.74
N TRP A 120 0.67 12.18 18.98
CA TRP A 120 -0.16 13.33 18.61
C TRP A 120 -1.36 12.92 17.75
N MET A 121 -1.16 12.02 16.78
CA MET A 121 -2.22 11.51 15.92
C MET A 121 -3.26 10.71 16.69
N ARG A 122 -2.85 9.89 17.67
CA ARG A 122 -3.79 9.18 18.56
C ARG A 122 -4.75 10.15 19.26
N VAL A 123 -4.19 11.17 19.94
CA VAL A 123 -4.98 12.18 20.67
C VAL A 123 -5.93 12.91 19.74
N PHE A 124 -5.46 13.27 18.53
CA PHE A 124 -6.28 13.92 17.52
C PHE A 124 -7.45 13.03 17.05
N LEU A 125 -7.22 11.75 16.78
CA LEU A 125 -8.27 10.83 16.32
C LEU A 125 -9.34 10.60 17.39
N ASP A 126 -8.94 10.37 18.64
CA ASP A 126 -9.84 10.18 19.77
C ASP A 126 -10.71 11.42 20.01
N ALA A 127 -10.09 12.62 19.99
CA ALA A 127 -10.80 13.89 20.18
C ALA A 127 -11.86 14.18 19.10
N ASN A 128 -11.71 13.60 17.91
CA ASN A 128 -12.63 13.79 16.79
C ASN A 128 -13.55 12.58 16.54
N GLY A 129 -13.53 11.56 17.40
CA GLY A 129 -14.32 10.34 17.23
C GLY A 129 -14.02 9.59 15.92
N ILE A 130 -12.81 9.79 15.37
CA ILE A 130 -12.38 9.19 14.11
C ILE A 130 -11.95 7.77 14.41
N THR A 131 -12.85 6.81 14.16
CA THR A 131 -12.52 5.39 14.17
C THR A 131 -11.94 4.98 12.81
N PRO A 132 -11.12 3.92 12.75
CA PRO A 132 -10.66 3.34 11.49
C PRO A 132 -11.85 2.69 10.77
N THR A 133 -12.70 3.49 10.13
CA THR A 133 -13.68 2.99 9.17
C THR A 133 -13.18 3.35 7.78
N HIS A 134 -13.16 2.38 6.87
CA HIS A 134 -12.67 2.42 5.49
C HIS A 134 -13.06 3.68 4.66
N ARG A 135 -14.05 4.46 5.09
CA ARG A 135 -14.63 5.58 4.35
C ARG A 135 -13.78 6.87 4.34
N LEU A 136 -12.81 7.05 5.24
CA LEU A 136 -12.06 8.32 5.33
C LEU A 136 -10.77 8.37 4.48
N LEU A 137 -10.26 7.24 3.98
CA LEU A 137 -8.99 7.22 3.22
C LEU A 137 -9.14 7.41 1.70
N ASN A 138 -10.36 7.29 1.15
CA ASN A 138 -10.60 7.31 -0.31
C ASN A 138 -11.37 8.55 -0.83
N GLN A 139 -11.56 9.61 -0.05
CA GLN A 139 -12.40 10.75 -0.47
C GLN A 139 -11.70 11.86 -1.27
N HIS A 140 -10.42 11.75 -1.60
CA HIS A 140 -9.75 12.73 -2.45
C HIS A 140 -9.10 12.04 -3.64
N HIS A 141 -9.84 11.93 -4.74
CA HIS A 141 -9.41 12.09 -6.14
C HIS A 141 -10.67 11.99 -7.04
N ARG A 142 -11.29 13.14 -7.31
CA ARG A 142 -12.14 13.39 -8.48
C ARG A 142 -11.48 14.45 -9.32
#